data_AF-A0AAP5Y382-F1
#
_entry.id   AF-A0AAP5Y382-F1
#
_cell.length_a   1.000
_cell.length_b   1.000
_cell.length_c   1.000
_cell.angle_alpha   90.00
_cell.angle_beta   90.00
_cell.angle_gamma   90.00
#
_symmetry.space_group_name_H-M   'P 1'
#
loop_
_entity.id
_entity.type
_entity.pdbx_description
1 polymer ?
#
loop_
_entity_poly.entity_id
_entity_poly.type
_entity_poly.pdbx_seq_one_letter_code
_entity_poly.pdbx_strand_id
1 'polypeptide(L)'
;MNRKREKVTKINPKDNAKLIVQSIKEVAKNSELSLDRVVDIFQEAIEFVISRKIDPDAHILIEANLEDSNFKVFNTNGIVVEDTYFDELTNEEKINESISFILVSDAKKVNENARVDDIFSIELDLTAFEQWLFTAIMHTFKQKISEIVRNNVFNKYSLLKNQVVSATITNKISAGYIFEIDDDKVSAFMPSHYATGNNLKIGSRHEVVIENVTKNTKQSQVVVSSKSVQLVKKKIIDAIPELQSKYLEIASIARIPGEKCKVAIRKTDDAEASDISEIGSVVGETGSRIFAISQELDGEKIEVIKYDDNIIQFIVNAMSPSKVICVKEFKISHKLRRFTVVVPDFQHSLAIGKNGSNVKLTADLTRSQLQILPYSAVLKDNNFQIEWNGNVKDHQELIDLKNEYMQRQQSRAYQNQNKWNSYSRPSNSFDSILQQFESDILELEKPYGVENEFIPRSKLKSAKTQPEVAKPASPVKQSATKNRPSAKVANKQENKPNYSNYQSDSEEKSYSFSNVSQKKFFDADSLFDSALNEAISENELIDKQHLEEEGKKQEQKTAKVQVSHRTEEDNESYIQNEKQIKNFKSDDDLVKYTGVDDIDIDDFDF
;
A
#
# COMPACT_ATOMS: atom_id res chain seq x y z
N MET A 1 -4.44 13.41 58.72
CA MET A 1 -5.54 12.61 58.12
C MET A 1 -5.01 11.23 57.77
N ASN A 2 -5.33 10.23 58.59
CA ASN A 2 -4.97 8.83 58.36
C ASN A 2 -5.76 8.27 57.17
N ARG A 3 -5.09 8.03 56.02
CA ARG A 3 -5.66 7.19 54.97
C ARG A 3 -5.52 5.73 55.42
N LYS A 4 -6.64 5.15 55.87
CA LYS A 4 -6.78 3.71 56.07
C LYS A 4 -6.40 3.01 54.78
N ARG A 5 -5.42 2.10 54.84
CA ARG A 5 -5.20 1.09 53.79
C ARG A 5 -6.47 0.27 53.69
N GLU A 6 -7.17 0.38 52.56
CA GLU A 6 -8.28 -0.52 52.24
C GLU A 6 -7.74 -1.95 52.22
N LYS A 7 -8.37 -2.83 52.99
CA LYS A 7 -8.08 -4.26 52.97
C LYS A 7 -8.44 -4.77 51.58
N VAL A 8 -7.45 -5.26 50.84
CA VAL A 8 -7.66 -6.06 49.63
C VAL A 8 -8.57 -7.23 50.02
N THR A 9 -9.82 -7.18 49.59
CA THR A 9 -10.79 -8.25 49.76
C THR A 9 -10.26 -9.49 49.02
N LYS A 10 -10.04 -10.59 49.73
CA LYS A 10 -9.69 -11.88 49.14
C LYS A 10 -10.79 -12.26 48.14
N ILE A 11 -10.44 -12.25 46.86
CA ILE A 11 -11.33 -12.65 45.75
C ILE A 11 -11.50 -14.17 45.83
N ASN A 12 -12.72 -14.65 45.62
CA ASN A 12 -13.10 -16.07 45.75
C ASN A 12 -12.57 -16.88 44.54
N PRO A 13 -11.95 -18.06 44.71
CA PRO A 13 -11.39 -18.86 43.60
C PRO A 13 -12.36 -19.16 42.46
N LYS A 14 -13.67 -19.31 42.77
CA LYS A 14 -14.74 -19.52 41.77
C LYS A 14 -14.98 -18.32 40.84
N ASP A 15 -14.67 -17.11 41.28
CA ASP A 15 -14.82 -15.90 40.46
C ASP A 15 -13.64 -15.77 39.47
N ASN A 16 -12.46 -16.28 39.83
CA ASN A 16 -11.28 -16.32 38.96
C ASN A 16 -11.44 -17.33 37.80
N ALA A 17 -11.97 -18.53 38.08
CA ALA A 17 -12.22 -19.53 37.02
C ALA A 17 -13.21 -19.02 35.96
N LYS A 18 -14.27 -18.33 36.37
CA LYS A 18 -15.23 -17.67 35.46
C LYS A 18 -14.57 -16.58 34.61
N LEU A 19 -13.70 -15.77 35.21
CA LEU A 19 -12.99 -14.69 34.51
C LEU A 19 -12.02 -15.24 33.45
N ILE A 20 -11.33 -16.35 33.74
CA ILE A 20 -10.45 -17.04 32.80
C ILE A 20 -11.24 -17.60 31.63
N VAL A 21 -12.36 -18.29 31.88
CA VAL A 21 -13.23 -18.82 30.82
C VAL A 21 -13.81 -17.69 29.94
N GLN A 22 -14.21 -16.57 30.54
CA GLN A 22 -14.68 -15.41 29.79
C GLN A 22 -13.57 -14.81 28.91
N SER A 23 -12.35 -14.71 29.45
CA SER A 23 -11.19 -14.21 28.70
C SER A 23 -10.81 -15.14 27.54
N ILE A 24 -10.85 -16.46 27.75
CA ILE A 24 -10.66 -17.47 26.70
C ILE A 24 -11.73 -17.31 25.60
N LYS A 25 -12.99 -17.08 25.98
CA LYS A 25 -14.09 -16.83 25.03
C LYS A 25 -13.87 -15.56 24.20
N GLU A 26 -13.39 -14.48 24.82
CA GLU A 26 -13.04 -13.24 24.11
C GLU A 26 -11.87 -13.43 23.15
N VAL A 27 -10.83 -14.14 23.59
CA VAL A 27 -9.65 -14.45 22.75
C VAL A 27 -10.03 -15.33 21.56
N ALA A 28 -10.85 -16.35 21.77
CA ALA A 28 -11.35 -17.21 20.70
C ALA A 28 -12.15 -16.42 19.65
N LYS A 29 -13.03 -15.53 20.11
CA LYS A 29 -13.82 -14.66 19.24
C LYS A 29 -12.95 -13.71 18.41
N ASN A 30 -11.96 -13.08 19.04
CA ASN A 30 -11.08 -12.11 18.36
C ASN A 30 -10.07 -12.78 17.42
N SER A 31 -9.68 -14.02 17.73
CA SER A 31 -8.69 -14.76 16.93
C SER A 31 -9.33 -15.64 15.84
N GLU A 32 -10.67 -15.63 15.74
CA GLU A 32 -11.45 -16.51 14.85
C GLU A 32 -11.11 -18.00 15.02
N LEU A 33 -10.83 -18.43 16.26
CA LEU A 33 -10.50 -19.81 16.61
C LEU A 33 -11.67 -20.45 17.37
N SER A 34 -11.82 -21.78 17.24
CA SER A 34 -12.75 -22.52 18.08
C SER A 34 -12.32 -22.49 19.54
N LEU A 35 -13.29 -22.49 20.46
CA LEU A 35 -13.02 -22.48 21.90
C LEU A 35 -12.13 -23.65 22.31
N ASP A 36 -12.43 -24.85 21.80
CA ASP A 36 -11.67 -26.06 22.08
C ASP A 36 -10.20 -25.90 21.68
N ARG A 37 -9.94 -25.31 20.50
CA ARG A 37 -8.55 -25.09 20.06
C ARG A 37 -7.82 -24.08 20.94
N VAL A 38 -8.51 -23.06 21.46
CA VAL A 38 -7.89 -22.11 22.40
C VAL A 38 -7.58 -22.77 23.74
N VAL A 39 -8.44 -23.69 24.21
CA VAL A 39 -8.18 -24.49 25.41
C VAL A 39 -6.96 -25.40 25.19
N ASP A 40 -6.86 -26.07 24.04
CA ASP A 40 -5.69 -26.88 23.70
C ASP A 40 -4.40 -26.03 23.73
N ILE A 41 -4.42 -24.86 23.09
CA ILE A 41 -3.24 -23.97 23.06
C ILE A 41 -2.87 -23.52 24.48
N PHE A 42 -3.87 -23.32 25.34
CA PHE A 42 -3.64 -22.97 26.74
C PHE A 42 -3.03 -24.14 27.52
N GLN A 43 -3.53 -25.36 27.33
CA GLN A 43 -2.94 -26.59 27.88
C GLN A 43 -1.48 -26.73 27.45
N GLU A 44 -1.23 -26.66 26.14
CA GLU A 44 0.13 -26.78 25.59
C GLU A 44 1.05 -25.64 26.07
N ALA A 45 0.52 -24.49 26.51
CA ALA A 45 1.31 -23.38 27.06
C ALA A 45 1.67 -23.62 28.53
N ILE A 46 0.74 -24.14 29.33
CA ILE A 46 1.00 -24.53 30.72
C ILE A 46 2.04 -25.66 30.74
N GLU A 47 1.82 -26.72 29.96
CA GLU A 47 2.73 -27.86 29.84
C GLU A 47 4.14 -27.42 29.43
N PHE A 48 4.25 -26.54 28.43
CA PHE A 48 5.56 -26.05 27.97
C PHE A 48 6.32 -25.28 29.06
N VAL A 49 5.64 -24.47 29.88
CA VAL A 49 6.32 -23.69 30.93
C VAL A 49 6.69 -24.58 32.12
N ILE A 50 5.78 -25.46 32.55
CA ILE A 50 6.03 -26.37 33.68
C ILE A 50 7.16 -27.34 33.31
N SER A 51 7.12 -27.96 32.12
CA SER A 51 8.18 -28.86 31.65
C SER A 51 9.55 -28.22 31.56
N ARG A 52 9.62 -26.94 31.19
CA ARG A 52 10.89 -26.21 31.07
C ARG A 52 11.48 -25.73 32.39
N LYS A 53 10.64 -25.46 33.40
CA LYS A 53 11.05 -24.69 34.60
C LYS A 53 10.93 -25.44 35.91
N ILE A 54 10.01 -26.41 35.98
CA ILE A 54 9.67 -27.10 37.23
C ILE A 54 9.93 -28.60 37.05
N ASP A 55 9.24 -29.23 36.11
CA ASP A 55 9.22 -30.69 35.99
C ASP A 55 9.15 -31.13 34.53
N PRO A 56 10.28 -31.60 33.95
CA PRO A 56 10.38 -32.04 32.57
C PRO A 56 9.38 -33.10 32.14
N ASP A 57 8.90 -33.93 33.06
CA ASP A 57 8.01 -35.06 32.79
C ASP A 57 6.53 -34.72 33.04
N ALA A 58 6.23 -33.47 33.42
CA ALA A 58 4.87 -33.01 33.66
C ALA A 58 4.01 -33.11 32.40
N HIS A 59 2.84 -33.74 32.53
CA HIS A 59 1.86 -33.86 31.47
C HIS A 59 0.55 -33.24 31.93
N ILE A 60 0.17 -32.14 31.28
CA ILE A 60 -0.93 -31.30 31.73
C ILE A 60 -2.18 -31.61 30.91
N LEU A 61 -3.30 -31.84 31.60
CA LEU A 61 -4.62 -31.98 31.01
C LEU A 61 -5.56 -30.93 31.57
N ILE A 62 -6.34 -30.30 30.68
CA ILE A 62 -7.39 -29.36 31.08
C ILE A 62 -8.74 -30.02 30.86
N GLU A 63 -9.50 -30.16 31.95
CA GLU A 63 -10.92 -30.50 31.88
C GLU A 63 -11.73 -29.21 31.97
N ALA A 64 -12.20 -28.74 30.82
CA ALA A 64 -13.03 -27.55 30.71
C ALA A 64 -14.45 -27.91 30.28
N ASN A 65 -15.43 -27.66 31.16
CA ASN A 65 -16.83 -27.62 30.77
C ASN A 65 -17.22 -26.16 30.51
N LEU A 66 -17.35 -25.82 29.22
CA LEU A 66 -17.56 -24.46 28.71
C LEU A 66 -18.95 -23.88 29.04
N GLU A 67 -19.92 -24.73 29.39
CA GLU A 67 -21.29 -24.34 29.79
C GLU A 67 -21.35 -24.00 31.29
N ASP A 68 -20.78 -24.86 32.14
CA ASP A 68 -20.81 -24.71 33.59
C ASP A 68 -19.71 -23.79 34.16
N SER A 69 -18.81 -23.28 33.31
CA SER A 69 -17.62 -22.54 33.70
C SER A 69 -16.73 -23.31 34.68
N ASN A 70 -16.77 -24.64 34.63
CA ASN A 70 -15.88 -25.50 35.40
C ASN A 70 -14.59 -25.67 34.59
N PHE A 71 -13.48 -25.23 35.17
CA PHE A 71 -12.17 -25.25 34.54
C PHE A 71 -11.20 -25.81 35.56
N LYS A 72 -10.72 -27.04 35.31
CA LYS A 72 -9.76 -27.72 36.17
C LYS A 72 -8.53 -28.10 35.35
N VAL A 73 -7.37 -27.97 35.98
CA VAL A 73 -6.08 -28.30 35.38
C VAL A 73 -5.48 -29.43 36.21
N PHE A 74 -5.01 -30.47 35.55
CA PHE A 74 -4.41 -31.63 36.20
C PHE A 74 -3.00 -31.87 35.64
N ASN A 75 -2.06 -32.23 36.52
CA ASN A 75 -0.83 -32.91 36.13
C ASN A 75 -1.03 -34.41 36.30
N THR A 76 -1.04 -35.18 35.21
CA THR A 76 -1.29 -36.63 35.26
C THR A 76 -0.08 -37.45 35.69
N ASN A 77 1.12 -36.86 35.65
CA ASN A 77 2.38 -37.53 35.94
C ASN A 77 2.92 -37.17 37.33
N GLY A 78 2.07 -36.71 38.25
CA GLY A 78 2.50 -36.41 39.61
C GLY A 78 2.98 -37.65 40.35
N ILE A 79 3.92 -37.49 41.29
CA ILE A 79 4.49 -38.60 42.06
C ILE A 79 4.05 -38.50 43.52
N VAL A 80 3.67 -39.63 44.11
CA VAL A 80 3.31 -39.70 45.53
C VAL A 80 4.57 -39.75 46.41
N VAL A 81 4.70 -38.81 47.35
CA VAL A 81 5.85 -38.68 48.26
C VAL A 81 5.45 -38.83 49.74
N GLU A 82 6.43 -39.15 50.59
CA GLU A 82 6.21 -39.29 52.04
C GLU A 82 5.69 -38.01 52.68
N ASP A 83 4.91 -38.14 53.76
CA ASP A 83 4.25 -37.01 54.45
C ASP A 83 5.23 -35.95 54.99
N THR A 84 6.49 -36.32 55.21
CA THR A 84 7.57 -35.43 55.68
C THR A 84 8.30 -34.70 54.56
N TYR A 85 8.01 -34.99 53.28
CA TYR A 85 8.77 -34.46 52.13
C TYR A 85 8.80 -32.92 52.09
N PHE A 86 7.68 -32.27 52.43
CA PHE A 86 7.58 -30.82 52.41
C PHE A 86 8.10 -30.13 53.69
N ASP A 87 8.52 -30.86 54.73
CA ASP A 87 8.85 -30.24 56.02
C ASP A 87 10.13 -29.40 55.98
N GLU A 88 11.10 -29.80 55.15
CA GLU A 88 12.40 -29.13 55.00
C GLU A 88 12.41 -28.03 53.93
N LEU A 89 11.35 -27.95 53.11
CA LEU A 89 11.25 -27.00 52.00
C LEU A 89 10.80 -25.61 52.47
N THR A 90 11.29 -24.57 51.81
CA THR A 90 10.77 -23.20 51.99
C THR A 90 9.35 -23.07 51.42
N ASN A 91 8.61 -22.03 51.81
CA ASN A 91 7.24 -21.84 51.30
C ASN A 91 7.17 -21.69 49.77
N GLU A 92 8.21 -21.13 49.14
CA GLU A 92 8.31 -20.96 47.69
C GLU A 92 8.57 -22.33 47.01
N GLU A 93 9.51 -23.10 47.55
CA GLU A 93 9.80 -24.45 47.06
C GLU A 93 8.59 -25.39 47.21
N LYS A 94 7.85 -25.30 48.33
CA LYS A 94 6.61 -26.09 48.52
C LYS A 94 5.58 -25.84 47.42
N ILE A 95 5.43 -24.59 46.96
CA ILE A 95 4.47 -24.25 45.90
C ILE A 95 4.90 -24.88 44.58
N ASN A 96 6.19 -24.79 44.22
CA ASN A 96 6.69 -25.37 42.97
C ASN A 96 6.65 -26.90 43.01
N GLU A 97 7.10 -27.51 44.10
CA GLU A 97 7.10 -28.96 44.30
C GLU A 97 5.68 -29.54 44.36
N SER A 98 4.69 -28.77 44.86
CA SER A 98 3.27 -29.20 44.86
C SER A 98 2.65 -29.38 43.47
N ILE A 99 3.32 -28.90 42.42
CA ILE A 99 2.89 -29.08 41.03
C ILE A 99 3.22 -30.51 40.54
N SER A 100 4.25 -31.14 41.12
CA SER A 100 4.78 -32.43 40.71
C SER A 100 4.59 -33.52 41.75
N PHE A 101 4.48 -33.16 43.03
CA PHE A 101 4.43 -34.11 44.13
C PHE A 101 3.18 -33.94 44.99
N ILE A 102 2.62 -35.07 45.41
CA ILE A 102 1.48 -35.14 46.33
C ILE A 102 1.83 -36.03 47.53
N LEU A 103 1.43 -35.63 48.74
CA LEU A 103 1.66 -36.43 49.93
C LEU A 103 0.85 -37.73 49.89
N VAL A 104 1.42 -38.83 50.40
CA VAL A 104 0.71 -40.12 50.55
C VAL A 104 -0.60 -39.95 51.30
N SER A 105 -0.63 -39.15 52.37
CA SER A 105 -1.84 -38.88 53.14
C SER A 105 -2.94 -38.20 52.31
N ASP A 106 -2.57 -37.31 51.39
CA ASP A 106 -3.51 -36.62 50.50
C ASP A 106 -3.94 -37.51 49.33
N ALA A 107 -3.02 -38.27 48.74
CA ALA A 107 -3.31 -39.26 47.70
C ALA A 107 -4.28 -40.35 48.23
N LYS A 108 -4.09 -40.79 49.47
CA LYS A 108 -4.97 -41.78 50.14
C LYS A 108 -6.40 -41.31 50.36
N LYS A 109 -6.65 -39.99 50.43
CA LYS A 109 -8.03 -39.45 50.54
C LYS A 109 -8.84 -39.68 49.27
N VAL A 110 -8.17 -39.72 48.12
CA VAL A 110 -8.80 -39.92 46.82
C VAL A 110 -8.73 -41.39 46.41
N ASN A 111 -7.61 -42.07 46.68
CA ASN A 111 -7.42 -43.49 46.41
C ASN A 111 -6.72 -44.18 47.61
N GLU A 112 -7.47 -44.96 48.38
CA GLU A 112 -6.99 -45.63 49.60
C GLU A 112 -5.80 -46.59 49.37
N ASN A 113 -5.60 -47.05 48.12
CA ASN A 113 -4.50 -47.94 47.74
C ASN A 113 -3.21 -47.21 47.31
N ALA A 114 -3.18 -45.87 47.33
CA ALA A 114 -2.01 -45.09 46.91
C ALA A 114 -0.77 -45.37 47.80
N ARG A 115 0.38 -45.60 47.15
CA ARG A 115 1.69 -45.85 47.77
C ARG A 115 2.67 -44.76 47.35
N VAL A 116 3.75 -44.62 48.13
CA VAL A 116 4.91 -43.79 47.73
C VAL A 116 5.42 -44.29 46.37
N ASP A 117 5.86 -43.36 45.54
CA ASP A 117 6.34 -43.56 44.16
C ASP A 117 5.27 -43.96 43.12
N ASP A 118 3.99 -44.02 43.49
CA ASP A 118 2.91 -44.20 42.51
C ASP A 118 2.72 -42.92 41.67
N ILE A 119 2.32 -43.10 40.41
CA ILE A 119 1.89 -42.00 39.53
C ILE A 119 0.46 -41.61 39.89
N PHE A 120 0.23 -40.32 40.11
CA PHE A 120 -1.03 -39.77 40.57
C PHE A 120 -1.41 -38.49 39.80
N SER A 121 -2.71 -38.31 39.57
CA SER A 121 -3.23 -37.10 38.93
C SER A 121 -3.43 -36.01 39.98
N ILE A 122 -2.62 -34.95 39.92
CA ILE A 122 -2.65 -33.82 40.86
C ILE A 122 -3.49 -32.69 40.27
N GLU A 123 -4.50 -32.22 41.00
CA GLU A 123 -5.27 -31.01 40.62
C GLU A 123 -4.43 -29.76 40.92
N LEU A 124 -4.18 -28.95 39.90
CA LEU A 124 -3.38 -27.73 40.01
C LEU A 124 -4.29 -26.51 40.21
N ASP A 125 -4.05 -25.75 41.28
CA ASP A 125 -4.69 -24.47 41.51
C ASP A 125 -3.87 -23.34 40.87
N LEU A 126 -4.37 -22.81 39.75
CA LEU A 126 -3.75 -21.69 39.04
C LEU A 126 -3.65 -20.41 39.90
N THR A 127 -4.46 -20.26 40.94
CA THR A 127 -4.40 -19.09 41.84
C THR A 127 -3.29 -19.20 42.88
N ALA A 128 -2.79 -20.42 43.12
CA ALA A 128 -1.67 -20.68 44.00
C ALA A 128 -0.32 -20.49 43.29
N PHE A 129 -0.31 -20.38 41.96
CA PHE A 129 0.91 -20.18 41.18
C PHE A 129 1.59 -18.86 41.52
N GLU A 130 2.92 -18.89 41.56
CA GLU A 130 3.71 -17.68 41.68
C GLU A 130 3.48 -16.77 40.46
N GLN A 131 3.54 -15.45 40.70
CA GLN A 131 3.23 -14.46 39.67
C GLN A 131 4.13 -14.55 38.43
N TRP A 132 5.40 -14.94 38.60
CA TRP A 132 6.32 -15.12 37.48
C TRP A 132 5.90 -16.31 36.60
N LEU A 133 5.45 -17.41 37.20
CA LEU A 133 5.01 -18.63 36.48
C LEU A 133 3.77 -18.31 35.65
N PHE A 134 2.78 -17.63 36.25
CA PHE A 134 1.59 -17.17 35.55
C PHE A 134 1.94 -16.23 34.38
N THR A 135 2.88 -15.31 34.59
CA THR A 135 3.32 -14.38 33.54
C THR A 135 3.99 -15.12 32.38
N ALA A 136 4.82 -16.13 32.67
CA ALA A 136 5.46 -16.97 31.66
C ALA A 136 4.46 -17.80 30.85
N ILE A 137 3.47 -18.41 31.52
CA ILE A 137 2.37 -19.15 30.87
C ILE A 137 1.60 -18.23 29.93
N MET A 138 1.18 -17.06 30.42
CA MET A 138 0.43 -16.09 29.62
C MET A 138 1.25 -15.55 28.45
N HIS A 139 2.56 -15.38 28.62
CA HIS A 139 3.42 -14.96 27.52
C HIS A 139 3.49 -16.04 26.43
N THR A 140 3.75 -17.28 26.81
CA THR A 140 3.81 -18.44 25.91
C THR A 140 2.48 -18.65 25.19
N PHE A 141 1.37 -18.53 25.92
CA PHE A 141 0.02 -18.63 25.36
C PHE A 141 -0.23 -17.55 24.29
N LYS A 142 0.09 -16.29 24.59
CA LYS A 142 -0.02 -15.18 23.62
C LYS A 142 0.87 -15.41 22.39
N GLN A 143 2.08 -15.93 22.59
CA GLN A 143 2.99 -16.27 21.49
C GLN A 143 2.39 -17.35 20.59
N LYS A 144 1.95 -18.49 21.15
CA LYS A 144 1.34 -19.59 20.40
C LYS A 144 0.10 -19.16 19.63
N ILE A 145 -0.80 -18.39 20.26
CA ILE A 145 -1.96 -17.83 19.56
C ILE A 145 -1.52 -16.92 18.42
N SER A 146 -0.56 -16.04 18.67
CA SER A 146 -0.05 -15.12 17.63
C SER A 146 0.57 -15.88 16.46
N GLU A 147 1.27 -16.98 16.70
CA GLU A 147 1.83 -17.85 15.66
C GLU A 147 0.74 -18.52 14.82
N ILE A 148 -0.30 -19.05 15.46
CA ILE A 148 -1.42 -19.68 14.77
C ILE A 148 -2.17 -18.66 13.90
N VAL A 149 -2.48 -17.48 14.44
CA VAL A 149 -3.12 -16.39 13.68
C VAL A 149 -2.25 -15.98 12.49
N ARG A 150 -0.94 -15.80 12.70
CA ARG A 150 0.02 -15.50 11.63
C ARG A 150 0.07 -16.59 10.56
N ASN A 151 0.01 -17.85 10.94
CA ASN A 151 0.00 -18.97 10.00
C ASN A 151 -1.30 -19.01 9.19
N ASN A 152 -2.45 -18.74 9.82
CA ASN A 152 -3.75 -18.66 9.15
C ASN A 152 -3.77 -17.54 8.12
N VAL A 153 -3.30 -16.33 8.49
CA VAL A 153 -3.16 -15.20 7.57
C VAL A 153 -2.24 -15.56 6.40
N PHE A 154 -1.07 -16.14 6.66
CA PHE A 154 -0.16 -16.56 5.60
C PHE A 154 -0.80 -17.56 4.64
N ASN A 155 -1.42 -18.62 5.17
CA ASN A 155 -2.05 -19.66 4.36
C ASN A 155 -3.18 -19.12 3.48
N LYS A 156 -4.00 -18.21 4.01
CA LYS A 156 -5.10 -17.58 3.28
C LYS A 156 -4.58 -16.65 2.18
N TYR A 157 -3.73 -15.68 2.54
CA TYR A 157 -3.32 -14.61 1.63
C TYR A 157 -2.24 -15.04 0.63
N SER A 158 -1.45 -16.08 0.92
CA SER A 158 -0.47 -16.61 -0.02
C SER A 158 -1.13 -17.09 -1.33
N LEU A 159 -2.35 -17.64 -1.24
CA LEU A 159 -3.15 -18.07 -2.39
C LEU A 159 -3.75 -16.89 -3.18
N LEU A 160 -3.87 -15.72 -2.56
CA LEU A 160 -4.45 -14.50 -3.15
C LEU A 160 -3.39 -13.56 -3.72
N LYS A 161 -2.15 -14.03 -3.91
CA LYS A 161 -1.08 -13.24 -4.52
C LYS A 161 -1.50 -12.73 -5.91
N ASN A 162 -1.18 -11.47 -6.20
CA ASN A 162 -1.58 -10.72 -7.40
C ASN A 162 -3.07 -10.42 -7.53
N GLN A 163 -3.89 -10.70 -6.51
CA GLN A 163 -5.30 -10.29 -6.51
C GLN A 163 -5.44 -8.89 -5.91
N VAL A 164 -6.50 -8.19 -6.36
CA VAL A 164 -6.87 -6.87 -5.85
C VAL A 164 -7.84 -7.05 -4.69
N VAL A 165 -7.51 -6.45 -3.56
CA VAL A 165 -8.33 -6.39 -2.35
C VAL A 165 -8.66 -4.95 -2.01
N SER A 166 -9.82 -4.74 -1.38
CA SER A 166 -10.17 -3.44 -0.81
C SER A 166 -9.58 -3.33 0.59
N ALA A 167 -8.89 -2.23 0.85
CA ALA A 167 -8.25 -2.00 2.12
C ALA A 167 -8.33 -0.52 2.52
N THR A 168 -8.43 -0.27 3.82
CA THR A 168 -8.53 1.07 4.40
C THR A 168 -7.22 1.44 5.07
N ILE A 169 -6.74 2.67 4.84
CA ILE A 169 -5.50 3.14 5.45
C ILE A 169 -5.73 3.41 6.94
N THR A 170 -5.04 2.69 7.80
CA THR A 170 -5.15 2.88 9.25
C THR A 170 -4.07 3.81 9.77
N ASN A 171 -2.86 3.73 9.22
CA ASN A 171 -1.74 4.55 9.70
C ASN A 171 -0.72 4.84 8.58
N LYS A 172 0.07 5.91 8.77
CA LYS A 172 1.20 6.25 7.93
C LYS A 172 2.48 6.20 8.78
N ILE A 173 3.48 5.47 8.31
CA ILE A 173 4.79 5.36 8.93
C ILE A 173 5.89 5.88 7.98
N SER A 174 7.10 6.10 8.47
CA SER A 174 8.20 6.59 7.62
C SER A 174 8.50 5.68 6.42
N ALA A 175 8.35 4.36 6.60
CA ALA A 175 8.59 3.37 5.57
C ALA A 175 7.45 3.24 4.53
N GLY A 176 6.26 3.79 4.80
CA GLY A 176 5.08 3.59 3.95
C GLY A 176 3.75 3.72 4.67
N TYR A 177 2.78 2.91 4.28
CA TYR A 177 1.40 2.97 4.75
C TYR A 177 0.96 1.62 5.31
N ILE A 178 0.22 1.66 6.43
CA ILE A 178 -0.43 0.48 7.00
C ILE A 178 -1.89 0.52 6.60
N PHE A 179 -2.36 -0.59 6.06
CA PHE A 179 -3.71 -0.85 5.63
C PHE A 179 -4.36 -1.89 6.55
N GLU A 180 -5.68 -1.87 6.60
CA GLU A 180 -6.53 -2.94 7.11
C GLU A 180 -7.36 -3.46 5.94
N ILE A 181 -7.25 -4.75 5.64
CA ILE A 181 -8.04 -5.39 4.58
C ILE A 181 -9.48 -5.52 5.08
N ASP A 182 -10.45 -5.09 4.27
CA ASP A 182 -11.82 -4.90 4.74
C ASP A 182 -12.51 -6.21 5.15
N ASP A 183 -12.22 -7.32 4.45
CA ASP A 183 -12.90 -8.60 4.64
C ASP A 183 -12.58 -9.26 5.99
N ASP A 184 -11.30 -9.28 6.37
CA ASP A 184 -10.81 -10.03 7.55
C ASP A 184 -10.16 -9.16 8.62
N LYS A 185 -10.13 -7.84 8.43
CA LYS A 185 -9.45 -6.91 9.35
C LYS A 185 -7.96 -7.22 9.54
N VAL A 186 -7.35 -7.89 8.55
CA VAL A 186 -5.93 -8.21 8.54
C VAL A 186 -5.12 -6.97 8.20
N SER A 187 -4.09 -6.71 9.00
CA SER A 187 -3.15 -5.63 8.71
C SER A 187 -2.31 -5.96 7.48
N ALA A 188 -2.16 -5.00 6.58
CA ALA A 188 -1.31 -5.06 5.39
C ALA A 188 -0.34 -3.87 5.35
N PHE A 189 0.83 -4.04 4.74
CA PHE A 189 1.83 -2.98 4.63
C PHE A 189 2.11 -2.64 3.17
N MET A 190 2.06 -1.35 2.85
CA MET A 190 2.49 -0.81 1.56
C MET A 190 3.76 0.01 1.72
N PRO A 191 4.91 -0.48 1.26
CA PRO A 191 6.12 0.31 1.14
C PRO A 191 5.89 1.61 0.35
N SER A 192 6.60 2.67 0.72
CA SER A 192 6.50 3.98 0.04
C SER A 192 6.74 3.90 -1.48
N HIS A 193 7.67 3.06 -1.91
CA HIS A 193 7.97 2.86 -3.33
C HIS A 193 6.87 2.08 -4.10
N TYR A 194 5.91 1.46 -3.42
CA TYR A 194 4.72 0.82 -4.01
C TYR A 194 3.47 1.70 -4.00
N ALA A 195 3.54 2.90 -3.41
CA ALA A 195 2.47 3.88 -3.44
C ALA A 195 2.47 4.69 -4.75
N THR A 196 1.37 4.67 -5.49
CA THR A 196 1.09 5.61 -6.58
C THR A 196 0.66 6.95 -5.99
N GLY A 197 1.46 8.00 -6.20
CA GLY A 197 1.16 9.37 -5.75
C GLY A 197 1.71 9.75 -4.37
N ASN A 198 1.70 11.05 -4.08
CA ASN A 198 2.11 11.61 -2.80
C ASN A 198 0.86 11.95 -1.97
N ASN A 199 0.76 11.41 -0.75
CA ASN A 199 -0.25 11.73 0.27
C ASN A 199 -1.61 11.01 0.16
N LEU A 200 -1.59 9.68 0.21
CA LEU A 200 -2.79 8.94 0.62
C LEU A 200 -3.23 9.38 2.03
N LYS A 201 -4.53 9.56 2.22
CA LYS A 201 -5.11 10.06 3.47
C LYS A 201 -5.37 8.90 4.43
N ILE A 202 -5.19 9.14 5.72
CA ILE A 202 -5.58 8.14 6.73
C ILE A 202 -7.11 8.03 6.75
N GLY A 203 -7.62 6.81 6.85
CA GLY A 203 -9.04 6.48 6.83
C GLY A 203 -9.66 6.36 5.44
N SER A 204 -8.92 6.65 4.36
CA SER A 204 -9.44 6.44 3.01
C SER A 204 -9.33 4.97 2.58
N ARG A 205 -10.37 4.53 1.87
CA ARG A 205 -10.48 3.19 1.29
C ARG A 205 -9.86 3.19 -0.10
N HIS A 206 -9.00 2.21 -0.38
CA HIS A 206 -8.34 2.04 -1.66
C HIS A 206 -8.35 0.58 -2.09
N GLU A 207 -8.39 0.37 -3.41
CA GLU A 207 -8.11 -0.94 -3.99
C GLU A 207 -6.59 -1.09 -4.16
N VAL A 208 -6.05 -2.16 -3.61
CA VAL A 208 -4.61 -2.47 -3.63
C VAL A 208 -4.38 -3.91 -4.05
N VAL A 209 -3.23 -4.19 -4.64
CA VAL A 209 -2.86 -5.54 -5.07
C VAL A 209 -1.97 -6.19 -4.02
N ILE A 210 -2.22 -7.45 -3.68
CA ILE A 210 -1.33 -8.25 -2.85
C ILE A 210 -0.08 -8.60 -3.67
N GLU A 211 1.03 -7.92 -3.39
CA GLU A 211 2.29 -8.10 -4.12
C GLU A 211 3.05 -9.32 -3.59
N ASN A 212 3.10 -9.48 -2.27
CA ASN A 212 3.79 -10.58 -1.63
C ASN A 212 3.22 -10.90 -0.25
N VAL A 213 3.38 -12.14 0.19
CA VAL A 213 2.99 -12.58 1.54
C VAL A 213 4.15 -13.34 2.16
N THR A 214 4.61 -12.88 3.31
CA THR A 214 5.80 -13.40 4.00
C THR A 214 5.44 -13.82 5.42
N LYS A 215 5.99 -14.94 5.89
CA LYS A 215 5.70 -15.46 7.24
C LYS A 215 6.20 -14.54 8.35
N ASN A 216 7.41 -14.01 8.21
CA ASN A 216 8.09 -13.22 9.24
C ASN A 216 8.45 -11.84 8.70
N THR A 217 7.72 -10.82 9.16
CA THR A 217 7.98 -9.41 8.81
C THR A 217 7.64 -8.51 10.00
N LYS A 218 8.43 -7.44 10.17
CA LYS A 218 8.29 -6.49 11.29
C LYS A 218 6.98 -5.68 11.24
N GLN A 219 6.45 -5.41 10.06
CA GLN A 219 5.30 -4.50 9.87
C GLN A 219 3.99 -5.25 9.63
N SER A 220 3.93 -6.06 8.57
CA SER A 220 2.81 -6.96 8.28
C SER A 220 3.29 -8.08 7.36
N GLN A 221 2.64 -9.25 7.49
CA GLN A 221 2.86 -10.41 6.62
C GLN A 221 2.39 -10.17 5.19
N VAL A 222 1.39 -9.30 4.98
CA VAL A 222 0.80 -9.02 3.67
C VAL A 222 1.37 -7.72 3.13
N VAL A 223 2.13 -7.79 2.05
CA VAL A 223 2.68 -6.63 1.35
C VAL A 223 1.77 -6.29 0.18
N VAL A 224 1.29 -5.05 0.14
CA VAL A 224 0.38 -4.58 -0.90
C VAL A 224 1.00 -3.46 -1.74
N SER A 225 0.45 -3.23 -2.93
CA SER A 225 0.93 -2.26 -3.91
C SER A 225 -0.23 -1.61 -4.66
N SER A 226 -0.19 -0.28 -4.83
CA SER A 226 -1.09 0.45 -5.73
C SER A 226 -0.48 0.73 -7.11
N LYS A 227 0.82 0.42 -7.30
CA LYS A 227 1.53 0.54 -8.57
C LYS A 227 1.34 -0.66 -9.50
N SER A 228 0.90 -1.80 -8.98
CA SER A 228 0.83 -3.03 -9.75
C SER A 228 -0.10 -2.91 -10.96
N VAL A 229 0.27 -3.58 -12.06
CA VAL A 229 -0.50 -3.63 -13.32
C VAL A 229 -1.85 -4.33 -13.12
N GLN A 230 -1.94 -5.26 -12.16
CA GLN A 230 -3.16 -6.02 -11.89
C GLN A 230 -4.31 -5.14 -11.43
N LEU A 231 -4.02 -4.01 -10.77
CA LEU A 231 -5.04 -3.03 -10.38
C LEU A 231 -5.76 -2.47 -11.60
N VAL A 232 -4.99 -2.03 -12.60
CA VAL A 232 -5.55 -1.49 -13.86
C VAL A 232 -6.28 -2.59 -14.62
N LYS A 233 -5.70 -3.80 -14.68
CA LYS A 233 -6.34 -4.95 -15.34
C LYS A 233 -7.73 -5.22 -14.75
N LYS A 234 -7.84 -5.29 -13.42
CA LYS A 234 -9.12 -5.53 -12.75
C LYS A 234 -10.11 -4.41 -13.02
N LYS A 235 -9.72 -3.14 -12.82
CA LYS A 235 -10.62 -1.99 -13.06
C LYS A 235 -11.16 -1.96 -14.49
N ILE A 236 -10.32 -2.29 -15.48
CA ILE A 236 -10.74 -2.36 -16.88
C ILE A 236 -11.72 -3.52 -17.11
N ILE A 237 -11.44 -4.70 -16.55
CA ILE A 237 -12.35 -5.85 -16.67
C ILE A 237 -13.68 -5.55 -15.98
N ASP A 238 -13.67 -5.01 -14.77
CA ASP A 238 -14.88 -4.74 -13.98
C ASP A 238 -15.78 -3.68 -14.63
N ALA A 239 -15.21 -2.71 -15.34
CA ALA A 239 -15.94 -1.64 -16.01
C ALA A 239 -16.50 -2.03 -17.39
N ILE A 240 -15.99 -3.08 -18.05
CA ILE A 240 -16.26 -3.37 -19.46
C ILE A 240 -16.91 -4.76 -19.61
N PRO A 241 -18.23 -4.83 -19.91
CA PRO A 241 -18.97 -6.09 -20.00
C PRO A 241 -18.39 -7.10 -20.98
N GLU A 242 -17.81 -6.63 -22.10
CA GLU A 242 -17.23 -7.46 -23.15
C GLU A 242 -15.97 -8.20 -22.65
N LEU A 243 -15.22 -7.62 -21.71
CA LEU A 243 -14.08 -8.27 -21.04
C LEU A 243 -14.54 -9.21 -19.92
N GLN A 244 -15.61 -8.88 -19.19
CA GLN A 244 -16.20 -9.79 -18.19
C GLN A 244 -16.76 -11.06 -18.84
N SER A 245 -17.45 -10.89 -19.96
CA SER A 245 -18.05 -11.98 -20.75
C SER A 245 -17.02 -12.76 -21.56
N LYS A 246 -15.74 -12.36 -21.54
CA LYS A 246 -14.62 -12.97 -22.27
C LYS A 246 -14.78 -12.97 -23.80
N TYR A 247 -15.54 -12.05 -24.39
CA TYR A 247 -15.52 -11.83 -25.84
C TYR A 247 -14.28 -11.05 -26.29
N LEU A 248 -13.78 -10.21 -25.40
CA LEU A 248 -12.48 -9.58 -25.54
C LEU A 248 -11.58 -10.07 -24.42
N GLU A 249 -10.28 -10.03 -24.66
CA GLU A 249 -9.28 -10.24 -23.62
C GLU A 249 -8.15 -9.23 -23.68
N ILE A 250 -7.59 -8.95 -22.51
CA ILE A 250 -6.41 -8.09 -22.37
C ILE A 250 -5.16 -8.96 -22.59
N ALA A 251 -4.52 -8.79 -23.75
CA ALA A 251 -3.33 -9.54 -24.14
C ALA A 251 -2.08 -9.08 -23.39
N SER A 252 -1.92 -7.77 -23.19
CA SER A 252 -0.75 -7.20 -22.51
C SER A 252 -1.08 -5.83 -21.94
N ILE A 253 -0.41 -5.45 -20.85
CA ILE A 253 -0.49 -4.11 -20.26
C ILE A 253 0.92 -3.65 -19.92
N ALA A 254 1.24 -2.41 -20.28
CA ALA A 254 2.42 -1.70 -19.82
C ALA A 254 1.99 -0.44 -19.08
N ARG A 255 2.57 -0.18 -17.91
CA ARG A 255 2.12 0.87 -17.01
C ARG A 255 3.30 1.69 -16.47
N ILE A 256 3.18 3.00 -16.52
CA ILE A 256 3.94 3.95 -15.71
C ILE A 256 2.94 4.52 -14.70
N PRO A 257 2.93 4.02 -13.44
CA PRO A 257 1.89 4.32 -12.47
C PRO A 257 1.72 5.82 -12.23
N GLY A 258 0.48 6.30 -12.26
CA GLY A 258 0.14 7.71 -12.05
C GLY A 258 0.40 8.62 -13.24
N GLU A 259 0.94 8.11 -14.36
CA GLU A 259 1.20 8.90 -15.56
C GLU A 259 0.44 8.37 -16.78
N LYS A 260 0.80 7.16 -17.24
CA LYS A 260 0.31 6.61 -18.51
C LYS A 260 0.37 5.09 -18.51
N CYS A 261 -0.64 4.48 -19.12
CA CYS A 261 -0.74 3.04 -19.33
C CYS A 261 -1.10 2.76 -20.79
N LYS A 262 -0.53 1.68 -21.36
CA LYS A 262 -0.94 1.11 -22.65
C LYS A 262 -1.54 -0.27 -22.41
N VAL A 263 -2.70 -0.53 -23.00
CA VAL A 263 -3.47 -1.77 -22.84
C VAL A 263 -3.72 -2.35 -24.22
N ALA A 264 -3.20 -3.55 -24.46
CA ALA A 264 -3.38 -4.28 -25.71
C ALA A 264 -4.53 -5.28 -25.58
N ILE A 265 -5.49 -5.19 -26.50
CA ILE A 265 -6.72 -5.98 -26.47
C ILE A 265 -6.87 -6.77 -27.77
N ARG A 266 -7.36 -8.01 -27.67
CA ARG A 266 -7.74 -8.86 -28.80
C ARG A 266 -9.11 -9.50 -28.58
N LYS A 267 -9.69 -9.99 -29.67
CA LYS A 267 -10.87 -10.86 -29.63
C LYS A 267 -10.45 -12.25 -29.16
N THR A 268 -11.34 -12.92 -28.45
CA THR A 268 -11.21 -14.35 -28.13
C THR A 268 -11.80 -15.21 -29.24
N ASP A 269 -11.54 -16.51 -29.21
CA ASP A 269 -12.10 -17.47 -30.17
C ASP A 269 -13.64 -17.58 -30.06
N ASP A 270 -14.18 -17.30 -28.87
CA ASP A 270 -15.62 -17.33 -28.56
C ASP A 270 -16.36 -16.05 -29.05
N ALA A 271 -15.64 -15.04 -29.53
CA ALA A 271 -16.24 -13.85 -30.09
C ALA A 271 -16.78 -14.14 -31.49
N GLU A 272 -18.10 -14.21 -31.65
CA GLU A 272 -18.70 -14.20 -32.99
C GLU A 272 -18.21 -12.95 -33.75
N ALA A 273 -17.42 -13.18 -34.79
CA ALA A 273 -16.36 -12.27 -35.19
C ALA A 273 -16.82 -10.94 -35.83
N SER A 274 -18.08 -10.80 -36.23
CA SER A 274 -18.53 -9.69 -37.10
C SER A 274 -18.92 -8.41 -36.37
N ASP A 275 -19.43 -8.47 -35.14
CA ASP A 275 -20.22 -7.33 -34.60
C ASP A 275 -19.52 -6.54 -33.49
N ILE A 276 -18.44 -7.07 -32.91
CA ILE A 276 -17.75 -6.44 -31.77
C ILE A 276 -16.45 -5.79 -32.24
N SER A 277 -16.27 -4.49 -31.95
CA SER A 277 -15.02 -3.76 -32.20
C SER A 277 -14.11 -3.83 -30.97
N GLU A 278 -12.85 -4.22 -31.14
CA GLU A 278 -11.90 -4.40 -30.01
C GLU A 278 -11.64 -3.07 -29.29
N ILE A 279 -11.42 -2.00 -30.05
CA ILE A 279 -11.14 -0.67 -29.51
C ILE A 279 -12.46 0.03 -29.14
N GLY A 280 -13.47 -0.04 -30.03
CA GLY A 280 -14.73 0.69 -29.85
C GLY A 280 -15.48 0.27 -28.60
N SER A 281 -15.57 -1.04 -28.33
CA SER A 281 -16.22 -1.58 -27.13
C SER A 281 -15.51 -1.14 -25.85
N VAL A 282 -14.19 -1.03 -25.86
CA VAL A 282 -13.43 -0.73 -24.63
C VAL A 282 -13.42 0.78 -24.35
N VAL A 283 -13.30 1.59 -25.40
CA VAL A 283 -13.26 3.06 -25.31
C VAL A 283 -14.66 3.62 -24.96
N GLY A 284 -15.72 3.02 -25.51
CA GLY A 284 -17.09 3.50 -25.35
C GLY A 284 -17.39 4.76 -26.18
N GLU A 285 -18.63 5.23 -26.14
CA GLU A 285 -19.05 6.43 -26.88
C GLU A 285 -18.17 7.62 -26.48
N THR A 286 -17.46 8.20 -27.45
CA THR A 286 -16.52 9.32 -27.27
C THR A 286 -15.40 9.12 -26.23
N GLY A 287 -15.10 7.88 -25.83
CA GLY A 287 -14.07 7.61 -24.82
C GLY A 287 -14.52 7.68 -23.37
N SER A 288 -15.83 7.76 -23.13
CA SER A 288 -16.42 7.90 -21.79
C SER A 288 -15.99 6.81 -20.80
N ARG A 289 -15.92 5.53 -21.21
CA ARG A 289 -15.57 4.41 -20.32
C ARG A 289 -14.12 4.50 -19.84
N ILE A 290 -13.19 4.68 -20.78
CA ILE A 290 -11.76 4.82 -20.46
C ILE A 290 -11.49 6.09 -19.67
N PHE A 291 -12.21 7.18 -19.95
CA PHE A 291 -12.10 8.40 -19.16
C PHE A 291 -12.54 8.20 -17.71
N ALA A 292 -13.65 7.49 -17.46
CA ALA A 292 -14.08 7.17 -16.10
C ALA A 292 -13.04 6.34 -15.33
N ILE A 293 -12.48 5.30 -15.96
CA ILE A 293 -11.43 4.46 -15.36
C ILE A 293 -10.16 5.29 -15.10
N SER A 294 -9.79 6.20 -16.01
CA SER A 294 -8.66 7.11 -15.85
C SER A 294 -8.83 8.00 -14.61
N GLN A 295 -10.05 8.52 -14.39
CA GLN A 295 -10.36 9.33 -13.21
C GLN A 295 -10.29 8.53 -11.90
N GLU A 296 -10.67 7.25 -11.91
CA GLU A 296 -10.49 6.35 -10.77
C GLU A 296 -9.02 6.01 -10.47
N LEU A 297 -8.14 6.16 -11.46
CA LEU A 297 -6.68 5.99 -11.34
C LEU A 297 -5.96 7.32 -11.20
N ASP A 298 -6.59 8.30 -10.54
CA ASP A 298 -6.03 9.62 -10.25
C ASP A 298 -5.57 10.40 -11.50
N GLY A 299 -6.25 10.19 -12.64
CA GLY A 299 -5.95 10.85 -13.91
C GLY A 299 -4.85 10.18 -14.73
N GLU A 300 -4.47 8.94 -14.41
CA GLU A 300 -3.55 8.14 -15.21
C GLU A 300 -4.09 7.94 -16.62
N LYS A 301 -3.32 8.32 -17.65
CA LYS A 301 -3.78 8.27 -19.05
C LYS A 301 -3.76 6.84 -19.58
N ILE A 302 -4.92 6.27 -19.88
CA ILE A 302 -5.01 4.93 -20.47
C ILE A 302 -5.12 5.04 -21.99
N GLU A 303 -4.26 4.32 -22.69
CA GLU A 303 -4.28 4.17 -24.14
C GLU A 303 -4.58 2.72 -24.51
N VAL A 304 -5.70 2.50 -25.20
CA VAL A 304 -6.11 1.18 -25.68
C VAL A 304 -5.59 0.98 -27.09
N ILE A 305 -4.92 -0.14 -27.33
CA ILE A 305 -4.39 -0.52 -28.65
C ILE A 305 -4.89 -1.91 -29.06
N LYS A 306 -4.95 -2.14 -30.36
CA LYS A 306 -5.22 -3.46 -30.92
C LYS A 306 -3.97 -4.33 -30.84
N TYR A 307 -4.09 -5.48 -30.19
CA TYR A 307 -3.08 -6.53 -30.23
C TYR A 307 -3.05 -7.21 -31.60
N ASP A 308 -1.87 -7.65 -32.02
CA ASP A 308 -1.66 -8.39 -33.26
C ASP A 308 -0.64 -9.51 -33.00
N ASP A 309 -0.86 -10.68 -33.59
CA ASP A 309 0.08 -11.80 -33.46
C ASP A 309 1.38 -11.53 -34.25
N ASN A 310 1.31 -10.71 -35.30
CA ASN A 310 2.50 -10.23 -35.98
C ASN A 310 3.15 -9.11 -35.16
N ILE A 311 4.35 -9.40 -34.62
CA ILE A 311 5.10 -8.48 -33.77
C ILE A 311 5.38 -7.12 -34.44
N ILE A 312 5.59 -7.08 -35.77
CA ILE A 312 5.81 -5.82 -36.49
C ILE A 312 4.54 -4.97 -36.43
N GLN A 313 3.40 -5.56 -36.75
CA GLN A 313 2.11 -4.87 -36.70
C GLN A 313 1.74 -4.47 -35.27
N PHE A 314 2.07 -5.32 -34.30
CA PHE A 314 1.84 -5.02 -32.89
C PHE A 314 2.69 -3.84 -32.40
N ILE A 315 3.97 -3.76 -32.79
CA ILE A 315 4.83 -2.60 -32.51
C ILE A 315 4.26 -1.34 -33.17
N VAL A 316 3.84 -1.41 -34.44
CA VAL A 316 3.22 -0.27 -35.14
C VAL A 316 1.98 0.24 -34.40
N ASN A 317 1.10 -0.66 -33.94
CA ASN A 317 -0.08 -0.31 -33.16
C ASN A 317 0.31 0.29 -31.79
N ALA A 318 1.32 -0.28 -31.13
CA ALA A 318 1.77 0.15 -29.81
C ALA A 318 2.46 1.52 -29.81
N MET A 319 3.06 1.93 -30.92
CA MET A 319 3.71 3.24 -31.09
C MET A 319 2.74 4.43 -31.16
N SER A 320 1.42 4.18 -31.18
CA SER A 320 0.38 5.20 -31.03
C SER A 320 0.73 6.17 -29.88
N PRO A 321 0.54 7.49 -30.04
CA PRO A 321 -0.12 8.19 -31.15
C PRO A 321 0.78 8.47 -32.37
N SER A 322 2.04 8.02 -32.38
CA SER A 322 2.98 8.32 -33.46
C SER A 322 2.76 7.41 -34.67
N LYS A 323 2.96 7.97 -35.86
CA LYS A 323 2.99 7.21 -37.11
C LYS A 323 4.37 6.56 -37.28
N VAL A 324 4.37 5.37 -37.88
CA VAL A 324 5.54 4.53 -38.09
C VAL A 324 5.65 4.26 -39.58
N ILE A 325 6.85 4.42 -40.12
CA ILE A 325 7.17 4.19 -41.53
C ILE A 325 7.65 2.76 -41.74
N CYS A 326 8.62 2.34 -40.92
CA CYS A 326 9.28 1.05 -41.04
C CYS A 326 9.59 0.49 -39.65
N VAL A 327 9.40 -0.80 -39.48
CA VAL A 327 9.92 -1.57 -38.34
C VAL A 327 10.80 -2.67 -38.89
N LYS A 328 12.09 -2.63 -38.54
CA LYS A 328 13.07 -3.62 -38.98
C LYS A 328 13.56 -4.43 -37.78
N GLU A 329 13.43 -5.75 -37.87
CA GLU A 329 13.97 -6.66 -36.85
C GLU A 329 15.49 -6.79 -37.03
N PHE A 330 16.23 -6.59 -35.93
CA PHE A 330 17.65 -6.91 -35.81
C PHE A 330 17.76 -8.04 -34.80
N LYS A 331 17.99 -9.27 -35.27
CA LYS A 331 18.24 -10.41 -34.38
C LYS A 331 19.69 -10.37 -33.91
N ILE A 332 19.91 -10.01 -32.64
CA ILE A 332 21.24 -10.10 -32.00
C ILE A 332 21.46 -11.47 -31.34
N SER A 333 20.40 -12.11 -30.85
CA SER A 333 20.45 -13.42 -30.17
C SER A 333 19.07 -14.10 -30.17
N HIS A 334 19.02 -15.41 -29.94
CA HIS A 334 17.78 -16.19 -29.84
C HIS A 334 16.80 -15.73 -28.74
N LYS A 335 17.25 -14.93 -27.76
CA LYS A 335 16.44 -14.52 -26.59
C LYS A 335 16.00 -13.06 -26.57
N LEU A 336 16.63 -12.16 -27.33
CA LEU A 336 16.35 -10.72 -27.31
C LEU A 336 16.06 -10.23 -28.73
N ARG A 337 14.78 -9.95 -29.00
CA ARG A 337 14.35 -9.32 -30.25
C ARG A 337 14.53 -7.81 -30.14
N ARG A 338 15.36 -7.24 -31.02
CA ARG A 338 15.55 -5.79 -31.14
C ARG A 338 14.92 -5.33 -32.43
N PHE A 339 14.23 -4.21 -32.38
CA PHE A 339 13.62 -3.59 -33.55
C PHE A 339 14.07 -2.15 -33.67
N THR A 340 14.37 -1.74 -34.89
CA THR A 340 14.52 -0.34 -35.24
C THR A 340 13.21 0.14 -35.83
N VAL A 341 12.64 1.17 -35.21
CA VAL A 341 11.38 1.78 -35.62
C VAL A 341 11.70 3.13 -36.24
N VAL A 342 11.40 3.28 -37.52
CA VAL A 342 11.60 4.50 -38.28
C VAL A 342 10.30 5.31 -38.24
N VAL A 343 10.41 6.57 -37.84
CA VAL A 343 9.27 7.48 -37.71
C VAL A 343 9.51 8.77 -38.51
N PRO A 344 8.44 9.50 -38.89
CA PRO A 344 8.60 10.82 -39.51
C PRO A 344 9.43 11.75 -38.63
N ASP A 345 10.31 12.57 -39.23
CA ASP A 345 11.23 13.44 -38.50
C ASP A 345 10.51 14.35 -37.49
N PHE A 346 9.38 14.93 -37.92
CA PHE A 346 8.55 15.83 -37.10
C PHE A 346 7.77 15.13 -35.97
N GLN A 347 7.71 13.80 -35.98
CA GLN A 347 7.11 12.98 -34.91
C GLN A 347 8.16 12.25 -34.08
N HIS A 348 9.46 12.41 -34.34
CA HIS A 348 10.50 11.67 -33.62
C HIS A 348 10.44 11.89 -32.10
N SER A 349 10.29 13.14 -31.66
CA SER A 349 10.14 13.47 -30.24
C SER A 349 8.82 12.94 -29.65
N LEU A 350 7.74 12.90 -30.44
CA LEU A 350 6.46 12.33 -30.01
C LEU A 350 6.55 10.81 -29.84
N ALA A 351 7.27 10.14 -30.74
CA ALA A 351 7.51 8.71 -30.72
C ALA A 351 8.32 8.29 -29.49
N ILE A 352 9.34 9.06 -29.12
CA ILE A 352 10.10 8.89 -27.87
C ILE A 352 9.19 9.14 -26.65
N GLY A 353 8.45 10.26 -26.68
CA GLY A 353 7.64 10.74 -25.57
C GLY A 353 8.45 11.44 -24.48
N LYS A 354 7.78 12.14 -23.57
CA LYS A 354 8.42 12.81 -22.43
C LYS A 354 9.17 11.76 -21.60
N ASN A 355 10.46 12.00 -21.32
CA ASN A 355 11.36 11.07 -20.62
C ASN A 355 11.43 9.65 -21.23
N GLY A 356 11.16 9.51 -22.54
CA GLY A 356 11.15 8.19 -23.19
C GLY A 356 9.95 7.31 -22.81
N SER A 357 8.93 7.86 -22.16
CA SER A 357 7.77 7.10 -21.65
C SER A 357 7.04 6.30 -22.73
N ASN A 358 6.87 6.85 -23.94
CA ASN A 358 6.14 6.17 -24.99
C ASN A 358 6.92 4.95 -25.52
N VAL A 359 8.23 5.10 -25.72
CA VAL A 359 9.11 3.98 -26.11
C VAL A 359 9.18 2.93 -25.01
N LYS A 360 9.33 3.35 -23.75
CA LYS A 360 9.35 2.43 -22.60
C LYS A 360 8.07 1.61 -22.53
N LEU A 361 6.90 2.26 -22.57
CA LEU A 361 5.61 1.58 -22.54
C LEU A 361 5.46 0.62 -23.73
N THR A 362 5.86 1.02 -24.93
CA THR A 362 5.79 0.17 -26.14
C THR A 362 6.72 -1.04 -26.02
N ALA A 363 7.95 -0.83 -25.54
CA ALA A 363 8.93 -1.89 -25.31
C ALA A 363 8.45 -2.90 -24.26
N ASP A 364 7.92 -2.42 -23.13
CA ASP A 364 7.38 -3.26 -22.06
C ASP A 364 6.14 -4.04 -22.55
N LEU A 365 5.27 -3.40 -23.32
CA LEU A 365 4.02 -4.00 -23.83
C LEU A 365 4.28 -5.11 -24.84
N THR A 366 5.26 -4.90 -25.73
CA THR A 366 5.68 -5.83 -26.80
C THR A 366 6.80 -6.77 -26.36
N ARG A 367 7.31 -6.61 -25.13
CA ARG A 367 8.47 -7.34 -24.57
C ARG A 367 9.69 -7.34 -25.50
N SER A 368 9.94 -6.20 -26.16
CA SER A 368 10.95 -6.04 -27.22
C SER A 368 11.84 -4.83 -26.98
N GLN A 369 13.09 -4.88 -27.43
CA GLN A 369 13.97 -3.70 -27.39
C GLN A 369 13.73 -2.83 -28.61
N LEU A 370 13.41 -1.55 -28.42
CA LEU A 370 13.07 -0.63 -29.50
C LEU A 370 14.10 0.49 -29.61
N GLN A 371 14.61 0.72 -30.82
CA GLN A 371 15.40 1.89 -31.17
C GLN A 371 14.59 2.76 -32.13
N ILE A 372 14.30 3.99 -31.75
CA ILE A 372 13.54 4.91 -32.60
C ILE A 372 14.51 5.76 -33.42
N LEU A 373 14.38 5.74 -34.74
CA LEU A 373 15.17 6.57 -35.65
C LEU A 373 14.27 7.52 -36.46
N PRO A 374 14.70 8.77 -36.70
CA PRO A 374 14.02 9.65 -37.61
C PRO A 374 14.29 9.24 -39.07
N TYR A 375 13.31 9.40 -39.96
CA TYR A 375 13.38 9.04 -41.38
C TYR A 375 14.64 9.59 -42.07
N SER A 376 15.00 10.85 -41.82
CA SER A 376 16.20 11.49 -42.38
C SER A 376 17.52 10.86 -41.95
N ALA A 377 17.60 10.24 -40.77
CA ALA A 377 18.81 9.55 -40.32
C ALA A 377 19.01 8.26 -41.10
N VAL A 378 17.92 7.56 -41.39
CA VAL A 378 17.94 6.30 -42.14
C VAL A 378 18.31 6.52 -43.59
N LEU A 379 17.88 7.62 -44.21
CA LEU A 379 18.26 7.98 -45.59
C LEU A 379 19.77 8.23 -45.77
N LYS A 380 20.49 8.56 -44.68
CA LYS A 380 21.95 8.74 -44.73
C LYS A 380 22.72 7.42 -44.63
N ASP A 381 22.05 6.36 -44.17
CA ASP A 381 22.64 5.03 -44.06
C ASP A 381 22.35 4.23 -45.34
N ASN A 382 23.36 4.14 -46.21
CA ASN A 382 23.25 3.42 -47.48
C ASN A 382 22.92 1.93 -47.32
N ASN A 383 23.13 1.35 -46.13
CA ASN A 383 22.86 -0.06 -45.84
C ASN A 383 21.45 -0.31 -45.27
N PHE A 384 20.68 0.74 -45.00
CA PHE A 384 19.33 0.61 -44.46
C PHE A 384 18.26 0.75 -45.55
N GLN A 385 17.71 -0.39 -45.98
CA GLN A 385 16.53 -0.41 -46.83
C GLN A 385 15.25 -0.13 -46.03
N ILE A 386 14.44 0.82 -46.49
CA ILE A 386 13.15 1.18 -45.87
C ILE A 386 12.06 0.27 -46.43
N GLU A 387 11.49 -0.55 -45.55
CA GLU A 387 10.30 -1.36 -45.82
C GLU A 387 9.08 -0.56 -45.31
N TRP A 388 8.15 -0.21 -46.20
CA TRP A 388 6.91 0.51 -45.84
C TRP A 388 5.89 -0.41 -45.15
N ASN A 389 6.32 -1.07 -44.08
CA ASN A 389 5.54 -2.04 -43.30
C ASN A 389 4.89 -1.42 -42.05
N GLY A 390 4.98 -0.08 -41.92
CA GLY A 390 4.32 0.69 -40.88
C GLY A 390 2.88 1.10 -41.24
N ASN A 391 2.37 2.08 -40.50
CA ASN A 391 1.05 2.68 -40.76
C ASN A 391 1.10 3.86 -41.74
N VAL A 392 2.31 4.25 -42.19
CA VAL A 392 2.53 5.11 -43.36
C VAL A 392 2.90 4.19 -44.53
N LYS A 393 2.12 4.22 -45.60
CA LYS A 393 2.21 3.25 -46.71
C LYS A 393 3.24 3.63 -47.76
N ASP A 394 3.43 4.92 -48.00
CA ASP A 394 4.35 5.40 -49.02
C ASP A 394 4.86 6.82 -48.73
N HIS A 395 5.76 7.28 -49.60
CA HIS A 395 6.37 8.60 -49.50
C HIS A 395 5.36 9.74 -49.69
N GLN A 396 4.29 9.52 -50.45
CA GLN A 396 3.27 10.53 -50.68
C GLN A 396 2.47 10.77 -49.39
N GLU A 397 2.04 9.69 -48.72
CA GLU A 397 1.35 9.77 -47.42
C GLU A 397 2.24 10.44 -46.35
N LEU A 398 3.55 10.20 -46.38
CA LEU A 398 4.49 10.89 -45.49
C LEU A 398 4.51 12.42 -45.72
N ILE A 399 4.50 12.86 -46.99
CA ILE A 399 4.44 14.28 -47.36
C ILE A 399 3.10 14.88 -46.90
N ASP A 400 2.00 14.17 -47.11
CA ASP A 400 0.66 14.63 -46.73
C ASP A 400 0.55 14.79 -45.20
N LEU A 401 1.07 13.82 -44.44
CA LEU A 401 1.16 13.89 -42.97
C LEU A 401 2.01 15.08 -42.50
N LYS A 402 3.11 15.39 -43.20
CA LYS A 402 3.95 16.55 -42.90
C LYS A 402 3.18 17.85 -43.14
N ASN A 403 2.47 17.97 -44.26
CA ASN A 403 1.67 19.15 -44.58
C ASN A 403 0.55 19.36 -43.55
N GLU A 404 -0.16 18.29 -43.17
CA GLU A 404 -1.18 18.33 -42.13
C GLU A 404 -0.60 18.77 -40.78
N TYR A 405 0.55 18.22 -40.38
CA TYR A 405 1.23 18.60 -39.15
C TYR A 405 1.59 20.09 -39.14
N MET A 406 2.13 20.62 -40.26
CA MET A 406 2.47 22.04 -40.37
C MET A 406 1.24 22.95 -40.28
N GLN A 407 0.13 22.60 -40.94
CA GLN A 407 -1.13 23.35 -40.83
C GLN A 407 -1.67 23.36 -39.39
N ARG A 408 -1.62 22.22 -38.69
CA ARG A 408 -2.02 22.11 -37.27
C ARG A 408 -1.14 22.99 -36.36
N GLN A 409 0.15 23.11 -36.65
CA GLN A 409 1.03 23.99 -35.86
C GLN A 409 0.75 25.48 -36.13
N GLN A 410 0.53 25.87 -37.38
CA GLN A 410 0.19 27.25 -37.74
C GLN A 410 -1.14 27.70 -37.12
N SER A 411 -2.17 26.84 -37.17
CA SER A 411 -3.48 27.11 -36.54
C SER A 411 -3.38 27.22 -35.01
N ARG A 412 -2.58 26.38 -34.34
CA ARG A 412 -2.30 26.51 -32.89
C ARG A 412 -1.55 27.80 -32.55
N ALA A 413 -0.59 28.20 -33.37
CA ALA A 413 0.12 29.46 -33.21
C ALA A 413 -0.82 30.66 -33.32
N TYR A 414 -1.72 30.64 -34.31
CA TYR A 414 -2.74 31.68 -34.50
C TYR A 414 -3.75 31.74 -33.32
N GLN A 415 -4.21 30.59 -32.83
CA GLN A 415 -5.09 30.53 -31.65
C GLN A 415 -4.41 31.05 -30.38
N ASN A 416 -3.12 30.73 -30.18
CA ASN A 416 -2.35 31.23 -29.04
C ASN A 416 -2.07 32.74 -29.13
N GLN A 417 -1.83 33.29 -30.33
CA GLN A 417 -1.73 34.74 -30.55
C GLN A 417 -3.05 35.47 -30.24
N ASN A 418 -4.19 34.91 -30.63
CA ASN A 418 -5.49 35.50 -30.28
C ASN A 418 -5.80 35.42 -28.78
N LYS A 419 -5.39 34.34 -28.09
CA LYS A 419 -5.45 34.26 -26.62
C LYS A 419 -4.57 35.33 -25.95
N TRP A 420 -3.35 35.53 -26.44
CA TRP A 420 -2.46 36.61 -25.96
C TRP A 420 -3.05 38.00 -26.21
N ASN A 421 -3.60 38.26 -27.40
CA ASN A 421 -4.27 39.53 -27.71
C ASN A 421 -5.52 39.78 -26.87
N SER A 422 -6.20 38.73 -26.39
CA SER A 422 -7.29 38.88 -25.41
C SER A 422 -6.84 39.19 -23.99
N TYR A 423 -5.60 38.82 -23.60
CA TYR A 423 -4.99 39.22 -22.31
C TYR A 423 -4.25 40.56 -22.39
N SER A 424 -3.85 41.01 -23.59
CA SER A 424 -3.16 42.29 -23.82
C SER A 424 -4.09 43.45 -24.21
N ARG A 425 -5.41 43.32 -24.05
CA ARG A 425 -6.30 44.49 -23.98
C ARG A 425 -6.34 44.97 -22.52
N PRO A 426 -5.74 46.11 -22.16
CA PRO A 426 -6.02 46.71 -20.87
C PRO A 426 -7.51 47.08 -20.87
N SER A 427 -8.29 46.44 -20.01
CA SER A 427 -9.61 46.94 -19.63
C SER A 427 -9.39 48.20 -18.82
N ASN A 428 -9.21 49.31 -19.52
CA ASN A 428 -9.41 50.70 -19.11
C ASN A 428 -8.99 51.55 -20.32
N SER A 429 -9.79 51.50 -21.38
CA SER A 429 -9.64 52.44 -22.48
C SER A 429 -9.97 53.83 -21.96
N PHE A 430 -9.09 54.78 -22.22
CA PHE A 430 -9.26 56.22 -21.98
C PHE A 430 -10.61 56.74 -22.53
N ASP A 431 -11.20 56.05 -23.52
CA ASP A 431 -12.55 56.33 -24.04
C ASP A 431 -13.67 56.17 -23.02
N SER A 432 -13.57 55.22 -22.09
CA SER A 432 -14.58 55.04 -21.03
C SER A 432 -14.53 56.16 -20.01
N ILE A 433 -13.35 56.76 -19.81
CA ILE A 433 -13.15 57.90 -18.91
C ILE A 433 -13.66 59.17 -19.58
N LEU A 434 -13.43 59.34 -20.89
CA LEU A 434 -13.97 60.46 -21.67
C LEU A 434 -15.49 60.44 -21.76
N GLN A 435 -16.11 59.26 -21.99
CA GLN A 435 -17.57 59.14 -22.01
C GLN A 435 -18.19 59.43 -20.64
N GLN A 436 -17.51 59.07 -19.57
CA GLN A 436 -17.97 59.33 -18.21
C GLN A 436 -17.78 60.81 -17.82
N PHE A 437 -16.70 61.44 -18.30
CA PHE A 437 -16.48 62.87 -18.14
C PHE A 437 -17.49 63.70 -18.95
N GLU A 438 -17.84 63.27 -20.17
CA GLU A 438 -18.90 63.88 -20.99
C GLU A 438 -20.28 63.71 -20.35
N SER A 439 -20.58 62.55 -19.75
CA SER A 439 -21.85 62.34 -19.04
C SER A 439 -21.97 63.20 -17.78
N ASP A 440 -20.88 63.37 -17.04
CA ASP A 440 -20.83 64.15 -15.80
C ASP A 440 -20.95 65.66 -16.08
N ILE A 441 -20.37 66.15 -17.19
CA ILE A 441 -20.58 67.53 -17.67
C ILE A 441 -22.06 67.75 -18.05
N LEU A 442 -22.69 66.76 -18.71
CA LEU A 442 -24.11 66.84 -19.08
C LEU A 442 -25.08 66.78 -17.89
N GLU A 443 -24.63 66.19 -16.77
CA GLU A 443 -25.41 66.05 -15.55
C GLU A 443 -25.36 67.32 -14.68
N LEU A 444 -24.25 68.06 -14.74
CA LEU A 444 -24.10 69.38 -14.13
C LEU A 444 -24.93 70.49 -14.80
N GLU A 445 -25.39 70.28 -16.04
CA GLU A 445 -26.26 71.21 -16.77
C GLU A 445 -27.76 71.01 -16.49
N LYS A 446 -28.16 70.02 -15.67
CA LYS A 446 -29.57 69.78 -15.37
C LYS A 446 -30.04 70.61 -14.17
N PRO A 447 -31.13 71.40 -14.30
CA PRO A 447 -31.65 72.19 -13.19
C PRO A 447 -32.20 71.29 -12.08
N TYR A 448 -31.82 71.61 -10.85
CA TYR A 448 -32.20 70.88 -9.63
C TYR A 448 -33.72 70.72 -9.47
N GLY A 449 -34.13 69.48 -9.20
CA GLY A 449 -35.34 69.18 -8.44
C GLY A 449 -36.42 68.40 -9.19
N VAL A 450 -36.34 67.07 -9.16
CA VAL A 450 -37.48 66.16 -8.92
C VAL A 450 -36.91 64.85 -8.35
N GLU A 451 -37.31 64.48 -7.14
CA GLU A 451 -36.95 63.21 -6.49
C GLU A 451 -37.63 62.03 -7.20
N ASN A 452 -36.94 60.89 -7.34
CA ASN A 452 -37.59 59.59 -7.54
C ASN A 452 -36.84 58.48 -6.80
N GLU A 453 -37.65 57.59 -6.24
CA GLU A 453 -37.37 56.67 -5.14
C GLU A 453 -36.41 55.51 -5.47
N PHE A 454 -35.74 55.06 -4.42
CA PHE A 454 -34.72 54.03 -4.39
C PHE A 454 -35.33 52.61 -4.44
N ILE A 455 -34.94 51.77 -5.42
CA ILE A 455 -35.29 50.34 -5.47
C ILE A 455 -34.03 49.49 -5.21
N PRO A 456 -34.04 48.59 -4.19
CA PRO A 456 -32.86 47.78 -3.84
C PRO A 456 -32.57 46.64 -4.83
N ARG A 457 -31.28 46.39 -5.07
CA ARG A 457 -30.73 45.39 -5.99
C ARG A 457 -30.87 43.96 -5.45
N SER A 458 -32.03 43.34 -5.64
CA SER A 458 -32.18 41.88 -5.49
C SER A 458 -33.08 41.30 -6.59
N LYS A 459 -32.63 41.41 -7.86
CA LYS A 459 -33.04 40.58 -9.01
C LYS A 459 -32.39 41.15 -10.26
N LEU A 460 -31.31 40.53 -10.74
CA LEU A 460 -30.85 40.59 -12.14
C LEU A 460 -29.58 39.73 -12.26
N LYS A 461 -29.74 38.45 -12.62
CA LYS A 461 -28.71 37.66 -13.30
C LYS A 461 -29.31 36.34 -13.83
N SER A 462 -29.87 36.42 -15.04
CA SER A 462 -29.74 35.38 -16.07
C SER A 462 -30.12 35.98 -17.42
N ALA A 463 -29.38 35.58 -18.46
CA ALA A 463 -29.56 35.84 -19.90
C ALA A 463 -28.79 37.03 -20.50
N LYS A 464 -27.76 36.70 -21.30
CA LYS A 464 -27.55 37.31 -22.62
C LYS A 464 -26.81 36.33 -23.54
N THR A 465 -27.52 35.95 -24.59
CA THR A 465 -27.10 35.18 -25.77
C THR A 465 -26.37 36.10 -26.77
N GLN A 466 -25.45 35.53 -27.55
CA GLN A 466 -24.73 36.17 -28.66
C GLN A 466 -25.50 36.11 -29.98
N PRO A 467 -25.16 36.95 -30.99
CA PRO A 467 -25.90 37.08 -32.24
C PRO A 467 -25.47 36.12 -33.36
N GLU A 468 -26.37 36.01 -34.34
CA GLU A 468 -26.45 35.07 -35.47
C GLU A 468 -25.88 35.67 -36.78
N VAL A 469 -25.30 34.82 -37.65
CA VAL A 469 -25.08 35.11 -39.09
C VAL A 469 -25.51 33.88 -39.91
N ALA A 470 -26.22 34.13 -41.02
CA ALA A 470 -27.13 33.24 -41.73
C ALA A 470 -26.55 32.44 -42.92
N LYS A 471 -27.29 31.37 -43.32
CA LYS A 471 -27.79 30.99 -44.68
C LYS A 471 -28.12 29.46 -44.75
N PRO A 472 -28.86 28.93 -45.76
CA PRO A 472 -30.27 29.11 -46.12
C PRO A 472 -31.06 27.77 -46.15
N ALA A 473 -32.35 27.84 -46.56
CA ALA A 473 -33.43 26.86 -46.41
C ALA A 473 -33.49 25.65 -47.37
N SER A 474 -34.24 24.61 -46.97
CA SER A 474 -35.28 23.90 -47.77
C SER A 474 -36.08 22.86 -46.93
N PRO A 475 -37.32 22.48 -47.31
CA PRO A 475 -38.40 22.19 -46.33
C PRO A 475 -38.96 20.74 -46.27
N VAL A 476 -39.47 20.46 -45.07
CA VAL A 476 -40.54 19.57 -44.55
C VAL A 476 -41.43 18.77 -45.53
N LYS A 477 -41.74 17.52 -45.14
CA LYS A 477 -43.09 16.90 -45.25
C LYS A 477 -43.50 16.16 -43.97
N GLN A 478 -44.77 16.34 -43.61
CA GLN A 478 -45.52 15.74 -42.50
C GLN A 478 -46.06 14.34 -42.84
N SER A 479 -46.36 13.51 -41.83
CA SER A 479 -47.72 12.99 -41.56
C SER A 479 -47.77 11.92 -40.46
N ALA A 480 -48.93 11.83 -39.81
CA ALA A 480 -49.28 11.08 -38.61
C ALA A 480 -49.90 9.70 -38.89
N THR A 481 -50.03 8.84 -37.86
CA THR A 481 -51.22 8.00 -37.46
C THR A 481 -50.78 6.87 -36.49
N LYS A 482 -51.28 6.82 -35.24
CA LYS A 482 -52.45 6.09 -34.67
C LYS A 482 -52.31 4.54 -34.53
N ASN A 483 -52.35 4.08 -33.27
CA ASN A 483 -53.21 3.00 -32.68
C ASN A 483 -52.51 1.98 -31.76
N ARG A 484 -53.14 1.78 -30.59
CA ARG A 484 -53.04 0.71 -29.57
C ARG A 484 -54.03 -0.45 -29.98
N PRO A 485 -54.22 -1.61 -29.29
CA PRO A 485 -53.68 -2.09 -27.99
C PRO A 485 -53.41 -3.62 -27.80
N SER A 486 -52.98 -3.96 -26.56
CA SER A 486 -53.33 -5.13 -25.68
C SER A 486 -52.77 -6.56 -25.87
N ALA A 487 -51.92 -6.94 -24.90
CA ALA A 487 -52.06 -8.01 -23.87
C ALA A 487 -52.15 -9.53 -24.20
N LYS A 488 -51.32 -10.28 -23.43
CA LYS A 488 -51.61 -11.48 -22.58
C LYS A 488 -51.18 -12.91 -23.04
N VAL A 489 -50.44 -13.56 -22.12
CA VAL A 489 -50.52 -14.97 -21.62
C VAL A 489 -49.42 -15.99 -22.03
N ALA A 490 -48.63 -16.34 -21.00
CA ALA A 490 -48.12 -17.64 -20.51
C ALA A 490 -47.71 -18.80 -21.43
N ASN A 491 -46.55 -19.43 -21.13
CA ASN A 491 -46.53 -20.81 -20.64
C ASN A 491 -45.22 -21.23 -19.93
N LYS A 492 -45.39 -22.10 -18.92
CA LYS A 492 -44.40 -22.85 -18.13
C LYS A 492 -43.69 -23.91 -19.00
N GLN A 493 -42.43 -24.23 -18.66
CA GLN A 493 -41.98 -25.62 -18.49
C GLN A 493 -40.70 -25.72 -17.66
N GLU A 494 -40.74 -26.64 -16.70
CA GLU A 494 -39.66 -27.13 -15.86
C GLU A 494 -38.72 -28.03 -16.67
N ASN A 495 -37.43 -28.11 -16.31
CA ASN A 495 -36.73 -29.39 -16.22
C ASN A 495 -35.40 -29.29 -15.44
N LYS A 496 -35.22 -30.26 -14.55
CA LYS A 496 -34.03 -30.56 -13.73
C LYS A 496 -33.00 -31.41 -14.53
N PRO A 497 -31.76 -31.58 -14.04
CA PRO A 497 -30.60 -31.93 -14.85
C PRO A 497 -30.46 -33.45 -15.07
N ASN A 498 -29.88 -33.83 -16.22
CA ASN A 498 -29.46 -35.20 -16.49
C ASN A 498 -27.94 -35.33 -16.33
N TYR A 499 -27.55 -36.25 -15.45
CA TYR A 499 -26.23 -36.85 -15.37
C TYR A 499 -25.98 -37.72 -16.61
N SER A 500 -24.76 -37.68 -17.15
CA SER A 500 -24.24 -38.77 -17.97
C SER A 500 -22.77 -39.01 -17.64
N ASN A 501 -22.48 -40.28 -17.38
CA ASN A 501 -21.17 -40.87 -17.12
C ASN A 501 -20.26 -40.79 -18.35
N TYR A 502 -18.98 -40.51 -18.13
CA TYR A 502 -17.90 -41.15 -18.88
C TYR A 502 -16.81 -41.62 -17.91
N GLN A 503 -16.51 -42.91 -18.02
CA GLN A 503 -15.47 -43.65 -17.31
C GLN A 503 -14.07 -43.31 -17.87
N SER A 504 -13.10 -43.32 -16.94
CA SER A 504 -11.70 -43.76 -17.03
C SER A 504 -10.89 -43.48 -18.30
N ASP A 505 -9.76 -42.80 -18.12
CA ASP A 505 -8.47 -43.43 -18.39
C ASP A 505 -7.41 -42.96 -17.40
N SER A 506 -6.66 -43.94 -16.94
CA SER A 506 -5.68 -43.97 -15.87
C SER A 506 -4.26 -43.87 -16.41
N GLU A 507 -3.43 -42.97 -15.86
CA GLU A 507 -1.96 -43.16 -15.85
C GLU A 507 -1.37 -42.67 -14.53
N GLU A 508 -1.27 -43.59 -13.57
CA GLU A 508 -0.45 -43.44 -12.36
C GLU A 508 1.03 -43.65 -12.73
N LYS A 509 1.90 -42.69 -12.38
CA LYS A 509 3.35 -42.91 -12.30
C LYS A 509 3.78 -42.81 -10.84
N SER A 510 3.85 -43.98 -10.21
CA SER A 510 4.50 -44.20 -8.92
C SER A 510 6.02 -44.13 -9.05
N TYR A 511 6.68 -43.30 -8.24
CA TYR A 511 8.09 -43.46 -7.91
C TYR A 511 8.21 -43.71 -6.41
N SER A 512 8.50 -44.96 -6.05
CA SER A 512 8.98 -45.36 -4.74
C SER A 512 10.47 -45.04 -4.63
N PHE A 513 10.89 -44.37 -3.55
CA PHE A 513 12.27 -44.48 -3.07
C PHE A 513 12.29 -44.80 -1.58
N SER A 514 13.17 -45.74 -1.29
CA SER A 514 13.37 -46.53 -0.09
C SER A 514 13.89 -45.75 1.11
N ASN A 515 13.51 -46.26 2.29
CA ASN A 515 14.10 -46.01 3.60
C ASN A 515 15.63 -45.92 3.58
N VAL A 516 16.17 -44.81 4.08
CA VAL A 516 17.52 -44.74 4.66
C VAL A 516 17.45 -43.96 5.97
N SER A 517 18.05 -44.58 6.97
CA SER A 517 18.11 -44.31 8.40
C SER A 517 18.25 -42.85 8.86
N GLN A 518 17.44 -42.55 9.87
CA GLN A 518 17.69 -41.54 10.90
C GLN A 518 19.05 -41.78 11.57
N LYS A 519 19.94 -40.78 11.54
CA LYS A 519 20.90 -40.42 12.60
C LYS A 519 21.79 -39.29 12.08
N LYS A 520 21.42 -38.06 12.40
CA LYS A 520 22.33 -36.95 12.74
C LYS A 520 21.51 -35.91 13.48
N PHE A 521 21.72 -35.88 14.79
CA PHE A 521 21.21 -34.91 15.74
C PHE A 521 21.57 -33.49 15.27
N PHE A 522 20.58 -32.60 15.26
CA PHE A 522 20.79 -31.17 15.43
C PHE A 522 20.64 -30.93 16.94
N ASP A 523 21.73 -30.57 17.62
CA ASP A 523 21.71 -30.24 19.04
C ASP A 523 20.93 -28.93 19.25
N ALA A 524 19.68 -29.05 19.69
CA ALA A 524 18.79 -27.92 20.00
C ALA A 524 19.30 -27.07 21.17
N ASP A 525 20.18 -27.62 22.01
CA ASP A 525 20.80 -26.94 23.15
C ASP A 525 21.76 -25.83 22.70
N SER A 526 22.49 -26.05 21.60
CA SER A 526 23.44 -25.07 21.04
C SER A 526 22.76 -23.81 20.50
N LEU A 527 21.54 -23.93 19.97
CA LEU A 527 20.78 -22.80 19.44
C LEU A 527 20.14 -21.98 20.57
N PHE A 528 19.79 -22.63 21.68
CA PHE A 528 19.20 -21.97 22.84
C PHE A 528 20.25 -21.15 23.63
N ASP A 529 21.44 -21.70 23.84
CA ASP A 529 22.54 -20.97 24.51
C ASP A 529 23.05 -19.79 23.68
N SER A 530 23.06 -19.93 22.34
CA SER A 530 23.40 -18.81 21.46
C SER A 530 22.36 -17.69 21.54
N ALA A 531 21.07 -18.03 21.52
CA ALA A 531 19.99 -17.04 21.59
C ALA A 531 19.87 -16.37 22.97
N LEU A 532 20.15 -17.12 24.05
CA LEU A 532 20.13 -16.59 25.41
C LEU A 532 21.31 -15.65 25.66
N ASN A 533 22.52 -16.01 25.20
CA ASN A 533 23.69 -15.13 25.30
C ASN A 533 23.55 -13.87 24.44
N GLU A 534 22.89 -13.97 23.29
CA GLU A 534 22.59 -12.83 22.42
C GLU A 534 21.55 -11.89 23.08
N ALA A 535 20.51 -12.43 23.73
CA ALA A 535 19.52 -11.65 24.48
C ALA A 535 20.08 -11.00 25.76
N ILE A 536 20.98 -11.68 26.47
CA ILE A 536 21.68 -11.11 27.63
C ILE A 536 22.61 -9.98 27.17
N SER A 537 23.34 -10.17 26.06
CA SER A 537 24.19 -9.13 25.49
C SER A 537 23.39 -7.92 25.01
N GLU A 538 22.21 -8.11 24.42
CA GLU A 538 21.34 -7.00 24.00
C GLU A 538 20.80 -6.21 25.21
N ASN A 539 20.41 -6.90 26.29
CA ASN A 539 19.96 -6.22 27.52
C ASN A 539 21.11 -5.48 28.23
N GLU A 540 22.32 -6.04 28.27
CA GLU A 540 23.50 -5.32 28.80
C GLU A 540 23.87 -4.09 27.95
N LEU A 541 23.65 -4.16 26.63
CA LEU A 541 23.84 -3.02 25.73
C LEU A 541 22.77 -1.94 25.94
N ILE A 542 21.52 -2.34 26.17
CA ILE A 542 20.41 -1.43 26.48
C ILE A 542 20.62 -0.75 27.84
N ASP A 543 21.08 -1.50 28.86
CA ASP A 543 21.39 -0.94 30.18
C ASP A 543 22.61 -0.02 30.13
N LYS A 544 23.65 -0.34 29.34
CA LYS A 544 24.77 0.58 29.10
C LYS A 544 24.35 1.84 28.34
N GLN A 545 23.45 1.72 27.36
CA GLN A 545 22.90 2.88 26.65
C GLN A 545 22.03 3.75 27.56
N HIS A 546 21.24 3.15 28.45
CA HIS A 546 20.48 3.88 29.45
C HIS A 546 21.38 4.58 30.48
N LEU A 547 22.45 3.93 30.95
CA LEU A 547 23.45 4.54 31.84
C LEU A 547 24.24 5.66 31.13
N GLU A 548 24.58 5.50 29.85
CA GLU A 548 25.19 6.56 29.04
C GLU A 548 24.22 7.73 28.78
N GLU A 549 22.93 7.47 28.57
CA GLU A 549 21.91 8.51 28.42
C GLU A 549 21.64 9.25 29.73
N GLU A 550 21.68 8.57 30.88
CA GLU A 550 21.60 9.20 32.20
C GLU A 550 22.86 10.00 32.52
N GLY A 551 24.04 9.50 32.15
CA GLY A 551 25.31 10.23 32.21
C GLY A 551 25.28 11.50 31.33
N LYS A 552 24.81 11.40 30.08
CA LYS A 552 24.64 12.55 29.17
C LYS A 552 23.59 13.54 29.68
N LYS A 553 22.54 13.09 30.37
CA LYS A 553 21.54 13.97 31.02
C LYS A 553 22.11 14.67 32.26
N GLN A 554 23.03 14.05 32.99
CA GLN A 554 23.76 14.69 34.09
C GLN A 554 24.82 15.68 33.58
N GLU A 555 25.56 15.34 32.52
CA GLU A 555 26.51 16.24 31.84
C GLU A 555 25.81 17.45 31.19
N GLN A 556 24.61 17.27 30.61
CA GLN A 556 23.83 18.41 30.10
C GLN A 556 23.27 19.30 31.22
N LYS A 557 23.04 18.76 32.41
CA LYS A 557 22.64 19.56 33.60
C LYS A 557 23.83 20.33 34.18
N THR A 558 25.02 19.74 34.26
CA THR A 558 26.24 20.45 34.70
C THR A 558 26.71 21.46 33.65
N ALA A 559 26.59 21.16 32.35
CA ALA A 559 26.86 22.11 31.27
C ALA A 559 25.88 23.30 31.26
N LYS A 560 24.59 23.09 31.55
CA LYS A 560 23.63 24.21 31.68
C LYS A 560 23.94 25.15 32.85
N VAL A 561 24.50 24.63 33.94
CA VAL A 561 24.93 25.44 35.11
C VAL A 561 26.25 26.18 34.84
N GLN A 562 27.16 25.60 34.05
CA GLN A 562 28.39 26.28 33.62
C GLN A 562 28.14 27.34 32.53
N VAL A 563 27.16 27.13 31.65
CA VAL A 563 26.78 28.12 30.62
C VAL A 563 26.10 29.34 31.24
N SER A 564 25.30 29.18 32.31
CA SER A 564 24.71 30.33 33.01
C SER A 564 25.74 31.19 33.74
N HIS A 565 26.84 30.60 34.23
CA HIS A 565 27.94 31.36 34.83
C HIS A 565 28.85 32.05 33.81
N ARG A 566 29.02 31.49 32.59
CA ARG A 566 29.81 32.13 31.52
C ARG A 566 29.09 33.33 30.88
N THR A 567 27.76 33.31 30.78
CA THR A 567 27.00 34.41 30.19
C THR A 567 26.98 35.70 31.02
N GLU A 568 27.34 35.65 32.31
CA GLU A 568 27.48 36.86 33.14
C GLU A 568 28.89 37.48 33.00
N GLU A 569 29.96 36.68 32.88
CA GLU A 569 31.33 37.18 32.67
C GLU A 569 31.56 37.73 31.25
N ASP A 570 30.97 37.11 30.22
CA ASP A 570 31.14 37.55 28.83
C ASP A 570 30.45 38.91 28.55
N ASN A 571 29.35 39.21 29.24
CA ASN A 571 28.64 40.48 29.10
C ASN A 571 29.37 41.67 29.76
N GLU A 572 30.15 41.44 30.81
CA GLU A 572 31.00 42.50 31.40
C GLU A 572 32.22 42.81 30.52
N SER A 573 32.79 41.80 29.85
CA SER A 573 33.93 42.00 28.93
C SER A 573 33.55 42.77 27.66
N TYR A 574 32.35 42.55 27.12
CA TYR A 574 31.84 43.26 25.95
C TYR A 574 31.58 44.75 26.24
N ILE A 575 31.07 45.07 27.44
CA ILE A 575 30.80 46.45 27.86
C ILE A 575 32.10 47.22 28.14
N GLN A 576 33.17 46.54 28.58
CA GLN A 576 34.49 47.17 28.75
C GLN A 576 35.20 47.43 27.41
N ASN A 577 35.08 46.52 26.44
CA ASN A 577 35.70 46.68 25.11
C ASN A 577 35.06 47.82 24.28
N GLU A 578 33.73 47.99 24.34
CA GLU A 578 33.08 49.14 23.67
C GLU A 578 33.50 50.51 24.25
N LYS A 579 33.81 50.58 25.55
CA LYS A 579 34.30 51.81 26.20
C LYS A 579 35.75 52.14 25.85
N GLN A 580 36.58 51.13 25.54
CA GLN A 580 37.97 51.35 25.12
C GLN A 580 38.07 51.76 23.65
N ILE A 581 37.25 51.19 22.77
CA ILE A 581 37.26 51.51 21.33
C ILE A 581 36.78 52.95 21.05
N LYS A 582 35.89 53.50 21.88
CA LYS A 582 35.41 54.90 21.76
C LYS A 582 36.45 55.98 22.13
N ASN A 583 37.62 55.60 22.64
CA ASN A 583 38.69 56.54 23.03
C ASN A 583 39.84 56.63 22.01
N PHE A 584 39.79 55.90 20.89
CA PHE A 584 40.80 56.04 19.83
C PHE A 584 40.59 57.35 19.05
N LYS A 585 41.66 58.13 18.90
CA LYS A 585 41.63 59.45 18.24
C LYS A 585 42.41 59.49 16.92
N SER A 586 43.08 58.41 16.55
CA SER A 586 43.81 58.29 15.28
C SER A 586 43.84 56.84 14.78
N ASP A 587 43.96 56.67 13.46
CA ASP A 587 43.96 55.34 12.81
C ASP A 587 45.17 54.48 13.22
N ASP A 588 46.29 55.10 13.64
CA ASP A 588 47.48 54.40 14.16
C ASP A 588 47.22 53.64 15.48
N ASP A 589 46.22 54.05 16.27
CA ASP A 589 45.89 53.38 17.53
C ASP A 589 45.14 52.05 17.29
N LEU A 590 44.47 51.92 16.14
CA LEU A 590 43.74 50.72 15.74
C LEU A 590 44.69 49.63 15.21
N VAL A 591 45.75 50.03 14.51
CA VAL A 591 46.78 49.12 13.97
C VAL A 591 47.59 48.48 15.11
N LYS A 592 47.94 49.25 16.15
CA LYS A 592 48.61 48.70 17.35
C LYS A 592 47.74 47.76 18.18
N TYR A 593 46.42 47.96 18.18
CA TYR A 593 45.49 47.11 18.93
C TYR A 593 45.18 45.80 18.20
N THR A 594 45.17 45.81 16.86
CA THR A 594 44.85 44.64 16.03
C THR A 594 46.06 43.82 15.61
N GLY A 595 47.27 44.41 15.61
CA GLY A 595 48.54 43.70 15.45
C GLY A 595 48.79 43.10 14.07
N VAL A 596 48.10 43.59 13.04
CA VAL A 596 48.23 43.12 11.65
C VAL A 596 48.71 44.30 10.79
N ASP A 597 49.95 44.24 10.33
CA ASP A 597 50.47 45.14 9.30
C ASP A 597 50.01 44.62 7.90
N ASP A 598 49.82 45.56 6.98
CA ASP A 598 49.22 45.39 5.64
C ASP A 598 49.61 44.09 4.91
N ILE A 599 48.59 43.33 4.49
CA ILE A 599 48.75 42.13 3.64
C ILE A 599 48.55 42.54 2.18
N ASP A 600 49.60 42.42 1.37
CA ASP A 600 49.56 42.61 -0.09
C ASP A 600 48.64 41.58 -0.76
N ILE A 601 47.73 42.06 -1.61
CA ILE A 601 46.62 41.30 -2.21
C ILE A 601 47.03 40.49 -3.48
N ASP A 602 48.31 40.45 -3.83
CA ASP A 602 48.78 39.78 -5.06
C ASP A 602 49.18 38.30 -4.90
N ASP A 603 48.95 37.68 -3.73
CA ASP A 603 49.48 36.33 -3.41
C ASP A 603 48.43 35.20 -3.24
N PHE A 604 47.24 35.34 -3.81
CA PHE A 604 46.25 34.24 -3.83
C PHE A 604 45.70 33.92 -5.23
N ASP A 605 46.35 32.94 -5.89
CA ASP A 605 45.74 32.09 -6.91
C ASP A 605 45.02 30.91 -6.22
N PHE A 606 43.68 30.89 -6.25
CA PHE A 606 42.78 29.75 -6.59
C PHE A 606 41.32 30.03 -6.23
#